data_AF-A0AA90T8M6-F1
#
_entry.id   AF-A0AA90T8M6-F1
#
_cell.length_a   1.000
_cell.length_b   1.000
_cell.length_c   1.000
_cell.angle_alpha   90.00
_cell.angle_beta   90.00
_cell.angle_gamma   90.00
#
_symmetry.space_group_name_H-M   'P 1'
#
loop_
_entity.id
_entity.type
_entity.pdbx_description
1 polymer ?
#
loop_
_entity_poly.entity_id
_entity_poly.type
_entity_poly.pdbx_seq_one_letter_code
_entity_poly.pdbx_strand_id
1 'polypeptide(L)'
;MNSQLETWPQYNRLVDAKHFFENLNVLDIKDITHAKGDFSSYVIQSTGERINYAVENRTHVISNGEIQLLDDEQLPVEGYYISTFAMKKTGEERDDRGNITQESFESTELSDYLFDVNFGEE
;
A
#
# COMPACT_ATOMS: atom_id res chain seq x y z
N MET A 1 -33.85 -15.51 -8.35
CA MET A 1 -33.46 -14.54 -7.30
C MET A 1 -32.12 -13.95 -7.75
N ASN A 2 -32.17 -12.73 -8.29
CA ASN A 2 -31.09 -11.86 -8.80
C ASN A 2 -29.84 -12.49 -9.45
N SER A 3 -29.99 -12.99 -10.67
CA SER A 3 -28.90 -13.34 -11.59
C SER A 3 -28.50 -12.19 -12.53
N GLN A 4 -28.78 -10.94 -12.14
CA GLN A 4 -28.58 -9.72 -12.93
C GLN A 4 -27.96 -8.59 -12.11
N LEU A 5 -27.11 -8.92 -11.13
CA LEU A 5 -25.96 -8.05 -10.86
C LEU A 5 -25.02 -8.24 -12.05
N GLU A 6 -25.39 -7.64 -13.18
CA GLU A 6 -24.49 -7.45 -14.31
C GLU A 6 -23.24 -6.78 -13.75
N THR A 7 -22.17 -7.58 -13.69
CA THR A 7 -20.84 -7.28 -13.21
C THR A 7 -20.36 -5.98 -13.83
N TRP A 8 -20.47 -4.88 -13.08
CA TRP A 8 -19.73 -3.68 -13.45
C TRP A 8 -18.25 -4.02 -13.43
N PRO A 9 -17.50 -3.79 -14.52
CA PRO A 9 -16.09 -4.13 -14.61
C PRO A 9 -15.26 -3.54 -13.45
N GLN A 10 -15.67 -2.39 -12.90
CA GLN A 10 -15.05 -1.79 -11.72
C GLN A 10 -15.19 -2.62 -10.43
N TYR A 11 -16.30 -3.36 -10.22
CA TYR A 11 -16.44 -4.21 -9.02
C TYR A 11 -15.69 -5.54 -9.15
N ASN A 12 -15.44 -6.02 -10.37
CA ASN A 12 -14.57 -7.18 -10.61
C ASN A 12 -13.10 -6.91 -10.29
N ARG A 13 -12.74 -5.67 -9.94
CA ARG A 13 -11.37 -5.29 -9.56
C ARG A 13 -11.16 -5.22 -8.06
N LEU A 14 -12.20 -5.31 -7.23
CA LEU A 14 -12.01 -5.22 -5.77
C LEU A 14 -11.66 -6.58 -5.19
N VAL A 15 -10.70 -6.58 -4.26
CA VAL A 15 -10.38 -7.73 -3.42
C VAL A 15 -11.54 -8.00 -2.44
N ASP A 16 -11.79 -9.27 -2.15
CA ASP A 16 -12.65 -9.63 -1.02
C ASP A 16 -12.05 -9.14 0.31
N ALA A 17 -12.87 -8.61 1.21
CA ALA A 17 -12.39 -8.02 2.45
C ALA A 17 -11.67 -9.04 3.35
N LYS A 18 -12.15 -10.29 3.44
CA LYS A 18 -11.50 -11.33 4.23
C LYS A 18 -10.12 -11.63 3.66
N HIS A 19 -10.04 -11.79 2.33
CA HIS A 19 -8.79 -12.05 1.63
C HIS A 19 -7.77 -10.92 1.77
N PHE A 20 -8.24 -9.66 1.74
CA PHE A 20 -7.40 -8.50 2.03
C PHE A 20 -6.77 -8.57 3.42
N PHE A 21 -7.57 -8.83 4.46
CA PHE A 21 -7.07 -8.89 5.83
C PHE A 21 -6.18 -10.11 6.09
N GLU A 22 -6.38 -11.23 5.39
CA GLU A 22 -5.47 -12.38 5.44
C GLU A 22 -4.07 -12.00 4.94
N ASN A 23 -3.98 -11.28 3.81
CA ASN A 23 -2.70 -10.81 3.28
C ASN A 23 -2.09 -9.67 4.12
N LEU A 24 -2.91 -8.74 4.63
CA LEU A 24 -2.44 -7.70 5.55
C LEU A 24 -1.84 -8.30 6.83
N ASN A 25 -2.38 -9.42 7.32
CA ASN A 25 -1.89 -10.10 8.52
C ASN A 25 -0.52 -10.78 8.33
N VAL A 26 -0.04 -10.92 7.10
CA VAL A 26 1.34 -11.35 6.81
C VAL A 26 2.34 -10.24 7.13
N LEU A 27 1.91 -8.97 7.05
CA LEU A 27 2.78 -7.83 7.30
C LEU A 27 2.97 -7.61 8.81
N ASP A 28 4.23 -7.66 9.28
CA ASP A 28 4.55 -7.14 10.60
C ASP A 28 4.60 -5.61 10.56
N ILE A 29 3.44 -4.98 10.76
CA ILE A 29 3.29 -3.53 10.72
C ILE A 29 4.21 -2.82 11.72
N LYS A 30 4.51 -3.43 12.88
CA LYS A 30 5.38 -2.81 13.88
C LYS A 30 6.82 -2.80 13.38
N ASP A 31 7.29 -3.92 12.85
CA ASP A 31 8.64 -3.99 12.30
C ASP A 31 8.79 -3.10 11.06
N ILE A 32 7.78 -3.07 10.18
CA ILE A 32 7.75 -2.19 9.00
C ILE A 32 7.82 -0.72 9.41
N THR A 33 7.05 -0.29 10.41
CA THR A 33 7.07 1.10 10.87
C THR A 33 8.38 1.45 11.58
N HIS A 34 8.92 0.54 12.40
CA HIS A 34 10.22 0.72 13.04
C HIS A 34 11.35 0.87 12.02
N ALA A 35 11.36 0.03 10.98
CA ALA A 35 12.40 0.03 9.94
C ALA A 35 12.45 1.36 9.16
N LYS A 36 11.34 2.10 9.10
CA LYS A 36 11.30 3.42 8.46
C LYS A 36 11.97 4.51 9.32
N GLY A 37 12.19 4.28 10.62
CA GLY A 37 12.78 5.25 11.55
C GLY A 37 11.75 6.15 12.23
N ASP A 38 12.21 7.16 12.96
CA ASP A 38 11.36 7.96 13.85
C ASP A 38 10.58 9.06 13.09
N PHE A 39 9.27 8.87 12.93
CA PHE A 39 8.36 9.84 12.33
C PHE A 39 7.14 10.10 13.21
N SER A 40 6.48 11.24 13.00
CA SER A 40 5.30 11.64 13.77
C SER A 40 4.08 10.77 13.49
N SER A 41 3.97 10.21 12.28
CA SER A 41 2.90 9.29 11.91
C SER A 41 3.31 8.39 10.76
N TYR A 42 2.62 7.26 10.66
CA TYR A 42 2.79 6.24 9.64
C TYR A 42 1.44 5.91 9.04
N VAL A 43 1.43 5.54 7.77
CA VAL A 43 0.22 5.25 7.01
C VAL A 43 0.31 3.86 6.40
N ILE A 44 -0.80 3.14 6.46
CA ILE A 44 -1.07 1.95 5.67
C ILE A 44 -2.23 2.31 4.76
N GLN A 45 -2.05 2.13 3.46
CA GLN A 45 -3.04 2.50 2.47
C GLN A 45 -3.25 1.38 1.46
N SER A 46 -4.51 1.12 1.14
CA SER A 46 -4.91 0.32 -0.01
C SER A 46 -6.29 0.75 -0.46
N THR A 47 -6.53 0.75 -1.77
CA THR A 47 -7.88 0.92 -2.33
C THR A 47 -8.62 -0.42 -2.44
N GLY A 48 -7.91 -1.54 -2.25
CA GLY A 48 -8.43 -2.88 -2.53
C GLY A 48 -8.61 -3.16 -4.03
N GLU A 49 -8.23 -2.23 -4.91
CA GLU A 49 -8.36 -2.40 -6.35
C GLU A 49 -7.18 -3.16 -6.94
N ARG A 50 -7.47 -4.02 -7.91
CA ARG A 50 -6.49 -4.68 -8.74
C ARG A 50 -5.96 -3.71 -9.79
N ILE A 51 -4.65 -3.56 -9.85
CA ILE A 51 -3.95 -2.59 -10.70
C ILE A 51 -2.84 -3.25 -11.51
N ASN A 52 -2.45 -2.61 -12.60
CA ASN A 52 -1.16 -2.86 -13.23
C ASN A 52 -0.12 -2.00 -12.54
N TYR A 53 0.82 -2.64 -11.87
CA TYR A 53 1.88 -2.01 -11.12
C TYR A 53 3.17 -2.05 -11.92
N ALA A 54 3.82 -0.89 -12.08
CA ALA A 54 5.01 -0.71 -12.90
C ALA A 54 6.02 0.25 -12.25
N VAL A 55 5.91 0.46 -10.93
CA VAL A 55 6.81 1.37 -10.21
C VAL A 55 8.04 0.58 -9.78
N GLU A 56 9.20 1.04 -10.21
CA GLU A 56 10.51 0.48 -9.85
C GLU A 56 10.88 0.83 -8.40
N ASN A 57 11.66 -0.03 -7.75
CA ASN A 57 12.16 0.06 -6.36
C ASN A 57 11.16 -0.22 -5.22
N ARG A 58 11.65 -1.01 -4.25
CA ARG A 58 11.00 -1.30 -2.94
C ARG A 58 9.64 -1.99 -3.03
N THR A 59 9.44 -2.70 -4.12
CA THR A 59 8.26 -3.51 -4.42
C THR A 59 8.44 -4.91 -3.87
N HIS A 60 7.53 -5.33 -2.99
CA HIS A 60 7.54 -6.66 -2.39
C HIS A 60 6.32 -7.45 -2.88
N VAL A 61 6.44 -8.77 -2.94
CA VAL A 61 5.32 -9.68 -3.21
C VAL A 61 5.07 -10.54 -1.97
N ILE A 62 3.82 -10.61 -1.57
CA ILE A 62 3.30 -11.55 -0.58
C ILE A 62 2.86 -12.80 -1.34
N SER A 63 3.54 -13.92 -1.10
CA SER A 63 3.20 -15.21 -1.69
C SER A 63 3.37 -16.31 -0.66
N ASN A 64 2.36 -17.17 -0.52
CA ASN A 64 2.33 -18.27 0.46
C ASN A 64 2.65 -17.84 1.91
N GLY A 65 2.27 -16.62 2.29
CA GLY A 65 2.53 -16.07 3.63
C GLY A 65 3.96 -15.58 3.85
N GLU A 66 4.78 -15.51 2.80
CA GLU A 66 6.13 -14.95 2.83
C GLU A 66 6.20 -13.65 2.03
N ILE A 67 7.13 -12.77 2.42
CA ILE A 67 7.40 -11.51 1.73
C ILE A 67 8.71 -11.66 0.96
N GLN A 68 8.64 -11.45 -0.35
CA GLN A 68 9.78 -11.54 -1.27
C GLN A 68 9.98 -10.22 -1.98
N LEU A 69 11.23 -9.83 -2.26
CA LEU A 69 11.50 -8.64 -3.08
C LEU A 69 11.22 -8.98 -4.54
N LEU A 70 10.52 -8.08 -5.24
CA LEU A 70 10.32 -8.18 -6.68
C LEU A 70 11.52 -7.57 -7.41
N ASP A 71 12.06 -8.27 -8.39
CA ASP A 71 13.05 -7.71 -9.30
C ASP A 71 12.35 -6.73 -10.27
N ASP A 72 12.99 -5.60 -10.58
CA ASP A 72 12.46 -4.62 -11.52
C ASP A 72 12.28 -5.23 -12.92
N GLU A 73 13.05 -6.27 -13.28
CA GLU A 73 12.88 -7.01 -14.55
C GLU A 73 11.54 -7.78 -14.63
N GLN A 74 10.89 -8.03 -13.49
CA GLN A 74 9.61 -8.73 -13.43
C GLN A 74 8.41 -7.79 -13.61
N LEU A 75 8.64 -6.48 -13.66
CA LEU A 75 7.60 -5.47 -13.90
C LEU A 75 7.32 -5.32 -15.41
N PRO A 76 6.09 -4.92 -15.81
CA PRO A 76 4.94 -4.65 -14.96
C PRO A 76 4.23 -5.93 -14.52
N VAL A 77 3.55 -5.85 -13.38
CA VAL A 77 2.73 -6.96 -12.85
C VAL A 77 1.32 -6.50 -12.53
N GLU A 78 0.35 -7.38 -12.72
CA GLU A 78 -1.02 -7.13 -12.27
C GLU A 78 -1.21 -7.69 -10.86
N GLY A 79 -1.77 -6.92 -9.93
CA GLY A 79 -2.02 -7.41 -8.58
C GLY A 79 -2.77 -6.42 -7.71
N TYR A 80 -3.07 -6.84 -6.48
CA TYR A 80 -3.50 -5.93 -5.42
C TYR A 80 -2.26 -5.40 -4.70
N TYR A 81 -2.37 -4.25 -4.04
CA TYR A 81 -1.25 -3.67 -3.31
C TYR A 81 -1.67 -3.03 -1.99
N ILE A 82 -0.73 -3.04 -1.05
CA ILE A 82 -0.77 -2.31 0.21
C ILE A 82 0.48 -1.43 0.24
N SER A 83 0.29 -0.13 0.35
CA SER A 83 1.37 0.85 0.53
C SER A 83 1.57 1.16 2.00
N THR A 84 2.83 1.25 2.41
CA THR A 84 3.21 1.74 3.72
C THR A 84 4.21 2.89 3.57
N PHE A 85 3.99 3.97 4.29
CA PHE A 85 4.88 5.12 4.28
C PHE A 85 4.83 5.88 5.60
N ALA A 86 5.89 6.63 5.86
CA ALA A 86 5.94 7.57 6.96
C ALA A 86 5.55 8.98 6.50
N MET A 87 5.07 9.80 7.43
CA MET A 87 4.80 11.21 7.17
C MET A 87 5.89 12.06 7.80
N LYS A 88 6.69 12.69 6.96
CA LYS A 88 7.72 13.63 7.38
C LYS A 88 7.12 15.02 7.46
N LYS A 89 7.21 15.65 8.63
CA LYS A 89 6.78 17.03 8.81
C LYS A 89 7.70 17.97 8.02
N THR A 90 7.10 18.80 7.18
CA THR A 90 7.80 19.77 6.31
C THR A 90 7.55 21.21 6.72
N GLY A 91 6.51 21.47 7.50
CA GLY A 91 6.20 22.82 7.96
C GLY A 91 5.30 22.83 9.20
N GLU A 92 5.37 23.94 9.92
CA GLU A 92 4.51 24.26 11.07
C GLU A 92 4.28 25.76 11.09
N GLU A 93 3.03 26.18 11.24
CA GLU A 93 2.66 27.57 11.50
C GLU A 93 2.07 27.68 12.90
N ARG A 94 2.37 28.81 13.57
CA ARG A 94 1.88 29.11 14.92
C ARG A 94 1.24 30.48 14.99
N ASP A 95 0.25 30.61 15.87
CA ASP A 95 -0.33 31.91 16.22
C ASP A 95 0.61 32.74 17.12
N ASP A 96 0.25 34.00 17.36
CA ASP A 96 1.00 34.92 18.24
C ASP A 96 1.10 34.44 19.71
N ARG A 97 0.32 33.43 20.10
CA ARG A 97 0.34 32.80 21.43
C ARG A 97 1.18 31.53 21.45
N GLY A 98 1.76 31.13 20.31
CA GLY A 98 2.59 29.95 20.15
C GLY A 98 1.82 28.64 19.93
N ASN A 99 0.50 28.68 19.71
CA ASN A 99 -0.28 27.49 19.38
C ASN A 99 -0.10 27.11 17.92
N ILE A 100 0.01 25.81 17.63
CA ILE A 100 0.06 25.31 16.25
C ILE A 100 -1.29 25.55 15.58
N THR A 101 -1.28 26.22 14.43
CA THR A 101 -2.47 26.48 13.61
C THR A 101 -2.50 25.64 12.35
N GLN A 102 -1.33 25.26 11.84
CA GLN A 102 -1.19 24.42 10.66
C GLN A 102 0.08 23.56 10.72
N GLU A 103 -0.01 22.37 10.17
CA GLU A 103 1.13 21.48 9.94
C GLU A 103 1.08 20.97 8.50
N SER A 104 2.27 20.82 7.91
CA SER A 104 2.45 20.29 6.55
C SER A 104 3.32 19.04 6.62
N PHE A 105 2.98 18.05 5.79
CA PHE A 105 3.67 16.76 5.76
C PHE A 105 3.90 16.30 4.32
N GLU A 106 4.97 15.54 4.11
CA GLU A 106 5.26 14.81 2.88
C GLU A 106 5.38 13.31 3.18
N SER A 107 4.90 12.46 2.26
CA SER A 107 5.12 11.01 2.36
C SER A 107 6.58 10.69 2.10
N THR A 108 7.14 9.77 2.87
CA THR A 108 8.52 9.30 2.73
C THR A 108 8.64 7.83 3.11
N GLU A 109 9.79 7.21 2.81
CA GLU A 109 10.07 5.80 3.08
C GLU A 109 8.94 4.85 2.60
N LEU A 110 8.52 5.02 1.34
CA LEU A 110 7.50 4.17 0.72
C LEU A 110 7.98 2.73 0.62
N SER A 111 7.07 1.79 0.87
CA SER A 111 7.23 0.38 0.57
C SER A 111 5.89 -0.18 0.17
N ASP A 112 5.85 -0.85 -0.98
CA ASP A 112 4.65 -1.44 -1.54
C ASP A 112 4.72 -2.96 -1.44
N TYR A 113 3.59 -3.56 -1.06
CA TYR A 113 3.44 -5.01 -0.89
C TYR A 113 2.29 -5.46 -1.78
N LEU A 114 2.62 -6.27 -2.79
CA LEU A 114 1.67 -6.80 -3.75
C LEU A 114 1.26 -8.22 -3.39
N PHE A 115 0.03 -8.60 -3.74
CA PHE A 115 -0.46 -9.97 -3.56
C PHE A 115 -1.41 -10.35 -4.71
N ASP A 116 -1.61 -11.66 -4.89
CA ASP A 116 -2.29 -12.26 -6.06
C ASP A 116 -1.73 -11.74 -7.40
N VAL A 117 -0.40 -11.70 -7.46
CA VAL A 117 0.35 -11.15 -8.58
C VAL A 117 0.26 -12.05 -9.79
N ASN A 118 -0.07 -11.46 -10.92
CA ASN A 118 -0.02 -12.06 -12.24
C ASN A 118 1.07 -11.36 -13.05
N PHE A 119 2.15 -12.09 -13.30
CA PHE A 119 3.21 -11.71 -14.22
C PHE A 119 2.67 -12.02 -15.61
N GLY A 120 2.49 -11.01 -16.47
CA GLY A 120 1.88 -11.21 -17.79
C GLY A 120 2.50 -12.39 -18.54
N GLU A 121 1.70 -13.13 -19.31
CA GLU A 121 2.23 -14.20 -20.18
C GLU A 121 3.23 -13.60 -21.18
N GLU A 122 4.37 -14.27 -21.37
CA GLU A 122 5.37 -13.98 -22.43
C GLU A 122 4.74 -13.96 -23.85
#